data_AF-A0A3D4UWR0-F1
#
_entry.id   AF-A0A3D4UWR0-F1
#
_cell.length_a   1.000
_cell.length_b   1.000
_cell.length_c   1.000
_cell.angle_alpha   90.00
_cell.angle_beta   90.00
_cell.angle_gamma   90.00
#
_symmetry.space_group_name_H-M   'P 1'
#
loop_
_entity.id
_entity.type
_entity.pdbx_description
1 polymer ?
#
loop_
_entity_poly.entity_id
_entity_poly.type
_entity_poly.pdbx_seq_one_letter_code
_entity_poly.pdbx_strand_id
1 'polypeptide(L)'
;MRNDFSQDHVDSVIEALALNHETAISVYGEGNERRLTGKNETSDINNFSYGNSDRSASIRIPAVGNYLEDRRPAANVNPYDALLNLTEVINTIEETVLTEA
;
A
#
# COMPACT_ATOMS: atom_id res chain seq x y z
N MET A 1 -9.71 6.47 -7.88
CA MET A 1 -8.35 7.06 -8.00
C MET A 1 -8.08 7.91 -9.24
N ARG A 2 -7.97 7.42 -10.49
CA ARG A 2 -7.54 8.33 -11.60
C ARG A 2 -8.49 9.49 -11.91
N ASN A 3 -9.80 9.22 -11.84
CA ASN A 3 -10.84 10.22 -12.10
C ASN A 3 -11.27 10.98 -10.83
N ASP A 4 -10.99 10.40 -9.67
CA ASP A 4 -11.29 10.94 -8.35
C ASP A 4 -10.13 10.56 -7.41
N PHE A 5 -9.30 11.56 -7.13
CA PHE A 5 -8.15 11.52 -6.22
C PHE A 5 -8.36 12.55 -5.11
N SER A 6 -9.57 12.59 -4.56
CA SER A 6 -9.87 13.37 -3.37
C SER A 6 -9.12 12.83 -2.14
N GLN A 7 -8.90 13.69 -1.16
CA GLN A 7 -8.21 13.30 0.08
C GLN A 7 -8.97 12.15 0.78
N ASP A 8 -10.29 12.24 0.86
CA ASP A 8 -11.14 11.21 1.48
C ASP A 8 -10.95 9.85 0.80
N HIS A 9 -10.97 9.80 -0.54
CA HIS A 9 -10.74 8.57 -1.29
C HIS A 9 -9.33 8.01 -1.02
N VAL A 10 -8.31 8.87 -1.01
CA VAL A 10 -6.93 8.47 -0.70
C VAL A 10 -6.83 7.91 0.73
N ASP A 11 -7.46 8.55 1.70
CA ASP A 11 -7.45 8.13 3.09
C ASP A 11 -8.15 6.78 3.27
N SER A 12 -9.31 6.56 2.63
CA SER A 12 -10.00 5.26 2.64
C SER A 12 -9.13 4.14 2.06
N VAL A 13 -8.41 4.41 0.97
CA VAL A 13 -7.50 3.43 0.36
C VAL A 13 -6.32 3.13 1.29
N ILE A 14 -5.74 4.15 1.91
CA ILE A 14 -4.61 4.01 2.82
C ILE A 14 -5.01 3.21 4.07
N GLU A 15 -6.20 3.44 4.61
CA GLU A 15 -6.74 2.69 5.75
C GLU A 15 -6.91 1.20 5.39
N ALA A 16 -7.51 0.90 4.24
CA ALA A 16 -7.64 -0.49 3.77
C ALA A 16 -6.28 -1.18 3.59
N LEU A 17 -5.28 -0.47 3.05
CA LEU A 17 -3.91 -0.98 2.91
C LEU A 17 -3.20 -1.18 4.25
N ALA A 18 -3.51 -0.35 5.25
CA ALA A 18 -2.98 -0.45 6.61
C ALA A 18 -3.54 -1.70 7.32
N LEU A 19 -4.84 -1.94 7.20
CA LEU A 19 -5.51 -3.12 7.75
C LEU A 19 -4.98 -4.42 7.13
N ASN A 20 -4.61 -4.38 5.85
CA ASN A 20 -4.03 -5.53 5.15
C ASN A 20 -2.49 -5.64 5.27
N HIS A 21 -1.85 -4.87 6.15
CA HIS A 21 -0.39 -4.78 6.17
C HIS A 21 0.31 -6.14 6.36
N GLU A 22 -0.11 -6.93 7.34
CA GLU A 22 0.51 -8.23 7.63
C GLU A 22 0.37 -9.23 6.47
N THR A 23 -0.84 -9.34 5.91
CA THR A 23 -1.12 -10.19 4.75
C THR A 23 -0.26 -9.77 3.56
N ALA A 24 -0.20 -8.47 3.25
CA ALA A 24 0.62 -7.95 2.17
C ALA A 24 2.10 -8.31 2.35
N ILE A 25 2.67 -8.11 3.54
CA ILE A 25 4.07 -8.47 3.82
C ILE A 25 4.33 -9.96 3.58
N SER A 26 3.38 -10.83 3.91
CA SER A 26 3.53 -12.29 3.71
C SER A 26 3.66 -12.71 2.24
N VAL A 27 3.09 -11.94 1.32
CA VAL A 27 3.12 -12.21 -0.14
C VAL A 27 4.09 -11.32 -0.91
N TYR A 28 4.72 -10.33 -0.24
CA TYR A 28 5.58 -9.32 -0.84
C TYR A 28 7.04 -9.74 -1.03
N GLY A 29 7.29 -11.06 -1.12
CA GLY A 29 8.58 -11.66 -1.40
C GLY A 29 9.30 -12.14 -0.14
N GLU A 30 9.93 -13.32 -0.25
CA GLU A 30 10.68 -13.92 0.85
C GLU A 30 11.92 -13.10 1.21
N GLY A 31 12.21 -12.96 2.50
CA GLY A 31 13.44 -12.32 2.98
C GLY A 31 13.36 -10.79 3.08
N ASN A 32 12.15 -10.23 2.95
CA ASN A 32 11.92 -8.79 2.93
C ASN A 32 12.27 -8.11 4.27
N GLU A 33 12.31 -8.86 5.38
CA GLU A 33 12.73 -8.39 6.71
C GLU A 33 14.17 -7.85 6.74
N ARG A 34 15.03 -8.32 5.83
CA ARG A 34 16.40 -7.80 5.69
C ARG A 34 16.45 -6.45 4.98
N ARG A 35 15.41 -6.12 4.22
CA ARG A 35 15.29 -4.88 3.44
C ARG A 35 14.49 -3.82 4.20
N LEU A 36 13.28 -4.17 4.63
CA LEU A 36 12.33 -3.29 5.33
C LEU A 36 12.72 -3.10 6.80
N THR A 37 13.72 -2.27 7.02
CA THR A 37 14.37 -2.07 8.33
C THR A 37 14.14 -0.67 8.91
N GLY A 38 13.35 0.17 8.24
CA GLY A 38 13.22 1.59 8.57
C GLY A 38 14.44 2.44 8.18
N LYS A 39 15.44 1.84 7.52
CA LYS A 39 16.69 2.49 7.09
C LYS A 39 16.83 2.45 5.58
N ASN A 40 17.74 3.24 5.03
CA ASN A 40 18.07 3.21 3.59
C ASN A 40 16.84 3.42 2.68
N GLU A 41 16.00 4.42 3.00
CA GLU A 41 14.79 4.73 2.23
C GLU A 41 13.76 3.58 2.18
N THR A 42 13.64 2.82 3.28
CA THR A 42 12.63 1.78 3.47
C THR A 42 11.87 2.00 4.76
N SER A 43 10.63 1.50 4.83
CA SER A 43 9.86 1.43 6.06
C SER A 43 10.30 0.24 6.92
N ASP A 44 9.89 0.22 8.18
CA ASP A 44 10.04 -0.94 9.06
C ASP A 44 8.99 -2.00 8.70
N ILE A 45 9.37 -3.27 8.67
CA ILE A 45 8.49 -4.37 8.25
C ILE A 45 7.26 -4.56 9.14
N ASN A 46 7.30 -4.11 10.40
CA ASN A 46 6.20 -4.31 11.36
C ASN A 46 5.28 -3.09 11.45
N ASN A 47 5.67 -1.96 10.86
CA ASN A 47 4.94 -0.71 11.01
C ASN A 47 4.45 -0.22 9.65
N PHE A 48 3.13 -0.03 9.54
CA PHE A 48 2.56 0.65 8.39
C PHE A 48 2.71 2.18 8.54
N SER A 49 3.04 2.84 7.44
CA SER A 49 3.17 4.30 7.39
C SER A 49 2.92 4.81 5.97
N TYR A 50 2.43 6.05 5.86
CA TYR A 50 2.27 6.72 4.58
C TYR A 50 2.71 8.18 4.68
N GLY A 51 3.07 8.80 3.55
CA GLY A 51 3.46 10.20 3.57
C GLY A 51 3.56 10.87 2.20
N ASN A 52 3.38 12.18 2.21
CA ASN A 52 3.54 13.03 1.03
C ASN A 52 5.01 13.11 0.62
N SER A 53 5.32 12.59 -0.55
CA SER A 53 6.68 12.47 -1.11
C SER A 53 7.68 11.76 -0.21
N ASP A 54 7.23 11.03 0.82
CA ASP A 54 8.08 10.36 1.79
C ASP A 54 8.59 9.02 1.24
N ARG A 55 9.90 8.94 1.02
CA ARG A 55 10.59 7.71 0.56
C ARG A 55 11.02 6.80 1.71
N SER A 56 10.62 7.06 2.94
CA SER A 56 10.78 6.14 4.07
C SER A 56 9.46 5.48 4.47
N ALA A 57 8.34 5.98 3.96
CA ALA A 57 7.03 5.43 4.21
C ALA A 57 6.78 4.11 3.46
N SER A 58 5.85 3.31 4.00
CA SER A 58 5.36 2.09 3.33
C SER A 58 4.61 2.43 2.04
N ILE A 59 3.68 3.39 2.13
CA ILE A 59 2.97 3.96 0.97
C ILE A 59 3.41 5.41 0.77
N ARG A 60 3.90 5.72 -0.43
CA ARG A 60 4.26 7.09 -0.79
C ARG A 60 3.14 7.72 -1.62
N ILE A 61 2.80 8.96 -1.31
CA ILE A 61 1.92 9.82 -2.12
C ILE A 61 2.82 10.77 -2.91
N PRO A 62 3.06 10.53 -4.22
CA PRO A 62 3.94 11.39 -5.01
C PRO A 62 3.38 12.80 -5.15
N ALA A 63 4.24 13.82 -5.19
CA ALA A 63 3.83 15.21 -5.44
C ALA A 63 3.25 15.42 -6.86
N VAL A 64 3.52 14.50 -7.78
CA VAL A 64 3.05 14.57 -9.18
C VAL A 64 2.38 13.25 -9.53
N GLY A 65 1.12 13.34 -9.96
CA GLY A 65 0.31 12.20 -10.39
C GLY A 65 -0.79 11.83 -9.39
N ASN A 66 -1.84 11.18 -9.90
CA ASN A 66 -3.00 10.74 -9.11
C ASN A 66 -2.90 9.24 -8.81
N TYR A 67 -1.85 8.83 -8.11
CA TYR A 67 -1.61 7.43 -7.73
C TYR A 67 -0.87 7.31 -6.40
N LEU A 68 -0.98 6.14 -5.79
CA LEU A 68 -0.24 5.75 -4.59
C LEU A 68 0.88 4.78 -5.00
N GLU A 69 2.03 4.88 -4.34
CA GLU A 69 3.20 4.03 -4.57
C GLU A 69 3.41 3.12 -3.36
N ASP A 70 3.11 1.81 -3.49
CA ASP A 70 3.44 0.82 -2.46
C ASP A 70 4.91 0.41 -2.58
N ARG A 71 5.70 0.70 -1.54
CA ARG A 71 7.17 0.51 -1.51
C ARG A 71 7.59 -0.71 -0.69
N ARG A 72 6.62 -1.47 -0.20
CA ARG A 72 6.83 -2.71 0.58
C ARG A 72 7.21 -3.93 -0.27
N PRO A 73 6.80 -4.11 -1.54
CA PRO A 73 7.22 -5.27 -2.33
C PRO A 73 8.74 -5.39 -2.47
N ALA A 74 9.27 -6.59 -2.27
CA ALA A 74 10.67 -6.91 -2.53
C ALA A 74 10.94 -7.12 -4.03
N ALA A 75 12.21 -7.12 -4.43
CA ALA A 75 12.60 -7.32 -5.83
C ALA A 75 12.26 -8.74 -6.36
N ASN A 76 12.11 -9.72 -5.47
CA ASN A 76 11.76 -11.11 -5.78
C ASN A 76 10.26 -11.41 -5.61
N VAL A 77 9.42 -10.37 -5.39
CA VAL A 77 7.97 -10.55 -5.28
C VAL A 77 7.40 -11.21 -6.54
N ASN A 78 6.45 -12.12 -6.38
CA ASN A 78 5.64 -12.58 -7.50
C ASN A 78 4.65 -11.46 -7.89
N PRO A 79 4.73 -10.90 -9.11
CA PRO A 79 3.88 -9.77 -9.50
C PRO A 79 2.39 -10.12 -9.49
N TYR A 80 2.02 -11.39 -9.71
CA TYR A 80 0.62 -11.81 -9.70
C TYR A 80 0.03 -11.83 -8.29
N ASP A 81 0.80 -12.32 -7.31
CA ASP A 81 0.35 -12.38 -5.91
C ASP A 81 0.22 -10.97 -5.33
N ALA A 82 1.18 -10.09 -5.65
CA ALA A 82 1.10 -8.68 -5.26
C ALA A 82 -0.11 -7.97 -5.87
N LEU A 83 -0.37 -8.17 -7.16
CA LEU A 83 -1.52 -7.58 -7.85
C LEU A 83 -2.85 -8.11 -7.31
N LEU A 84 -2.95 -9.42 -7.07
CA LEU A 84 -4.14 -10.04 -6.50
C LEU A 84 -4.46 -9.45 -5.13
N ASN A 85 -3.49 -9.44 -4.21
CA ASN A 85 -3.64 -8.89 -2.88
C ASN A 85 -4.06 -7.40 -2.90
N LEU A 86 -3.44 -6.59 -3.77
CA LEU A 86 -3.85 -5.19 -3.93
C LEU A 86 -5.29 -5.05 -4.44
N THR A 87 -5.68 -5.85 -5.43
CA THR A 87 -7.01 -5.80 -6.02
C THR A 87 -8.08 -6.22 -5.01
N GLU A 88 -7.83 -7.28 -4.25
CA GLU A 88 -8.72 -7.73 -3.18
C GLU A 88 -8.94 -6.63 -2.14
N VAL A 89 -7.88 -5.96 -1.68
CA VAL A 89 -8.00 -4.85 -0.72
C VAL A 89 -8.83 -3.70 -1.29
N ILE A 90 -8.56 -3.27 -2.53
CA ILE A 90 -9.29 -2.15 -3.14
C ILE A 90 -10.77 -2.47 -3.33
N ASN A 91 -11.10 -3.72 -3.69
CA ASN A 91 -12.49 -4.14 -3.86
C ASN A 91 -13.29 -4.08 -2.55
N THR A 92 -12.66 -4.25 -1.38
CA THR A 92 -13.36 -4.12 -0.09
C THR A 92 -13.92 -2.71 0.15
N ILE A 93 -13.28 -1.69 -0.44
CA ILE A 93 -13.73 -0.29 -0.36
C ILE A 93 -14.97 -0.08 -1.22
N GLU A 94 -14.98 -0.62 -2.44
CA GLU A 94 -16.13 -0.51 -3.35
C GLU A 94 -17.38 -1.19 -2.79
N GLU A 95 -17.21 -2.36 -2.15
CA GLU A 95 -18.31 -3.07 -1.50
C GLU A 95 -18.90 -2.28 -0.32
N THR A 96 -18.05 -1.63 0.47
CA THR A 96 -18.49 -0.82 1.63
C THR A 96 -19.34 0.39 1.18
N VAL A 97 -18.92 1.08 0.11
CA VAL A 97 -19.67 2.22 -0.47
C VAL A 97 -21.04 1.79 -1.01
N LEU A 98 -21.16 0.58 -1.56
CA LEU A 98 -22.43 0.05 -2.07
C LEU A 98 -23.39 -0.39 -0.96
N THR A 99 -22.89 -0.75 0.22
CA THR A 99 -23.72 -1.14 1.36
C THR A 99 -24.24 0.03 2.19
N GLU A 100 -23.62 1.21 2.07
CA GLU A 100 -24.01 2.43 2.77
C GLU A 100 -24.89 3.39 1.93
N ALA A 101 -25.17 3.04 0.68
CA ALA A 101 -26.03 3.77 -0.26
C ALA A 101 -27.45 3.19 -0.34
#